data_AF-A0A0R3EFK9-F1
#
_entry.id   AF-A0A0R3EFK9-F1
#
_cell.length_a   1.000
_cell.length_b   1.000
_cell.length_c   1.000
_cell.angle_alpha   90.00
_cell.angle_beta   90.00
_cell.angle_gamma   90.00
#
_symmetry.space_group_name_H-M   'P 1'
#
loop_
_entity.id
_entity.type
_entity.pdbx_description
1 polymer ?
#
loop_
_entity_poly.entity_id
_entity_poly.type
_entity_poly.pdbx_seq_one_letter_code
_entity_poly.pdbx_strand_id
1 'polypeptide(L)'
;MHSFGRQLAALPRSRYGPWAVIAAGETQTATAFARHIAANGINVVLAAHGGRADAYTLAVTSGVSVRTTSPDVFTGELAAATDDIDVGLLVCITDEDSGSSRFGEPVLNRMRTLYLTHRFGHRIADRGQGGVIMVRSLATQRISHHTQPRGADSMFTAGIRDDLDKQGVEVALLDDYVPHRPAMDADDLALMALARLGRRRHRHCTHQRDQTDRRTVRDAN
;
A
#
# COMPACT_ATOMS: atom_id res chain seq x y z
N MET A 1 -3.04 -30.31 0.13
CA MET A 1 -3.51 -29.64 -1.11
C MET A 1 -4.72 -28.77 -0.77
N HIS A 2 -4.50 -27.51 -0.40
CA HIS A 2 -5.57 -26.51 -0.25
C HIS A 2 -5.05 -25.16 -0.72
N SER A 3 -5.29 -24.80 -1.98
CA SER A 3 -5.34 -23.40 -2.40
C SER A 3 -6.25 -23.31 -3.61
N PHE A 4 -7.55 -23.37 -3.32
CA PHE A 4 -8.58 -22.92 -4.25
C PHE A 4 -8.42 -21.40 -4.44
N GLY A 5 -8.55 -20.95 -5.68
CA GLY A 5 -8.23 -19.61 -6.14
C GLY A 5 -8.58 -18.48 -5.19
N ARG A 6 -7.55 -17.89 -4.56
CA ARG A 6 -7.70 -16.55 -4.00
C ARG A 6 -7.86 -15.59 -5.17
N GLN A 7 -9.06 -15.02 -5.29
CA GLN A 7 -9.38 -14.04 -6.31
C GLN A 7 -8.39 -12.87 -6.19
N LEU A 8 -7.63 -12.64 -7.26
CA LEU A 8 -6.68 -11.54 -7.35
C LEU A 8 -7.43 -10.22 -7.14
N ALA A 9 -6.85 -9.32 -6.33
CA ALA A 9 -7.30 -7.94 -6.33
C ALA A 9 -7.07 -7.37 -7.74
N ALA A 10 -8.14 -6.93 -8.41
CA ALA A 10 -8.05 -6.34 -9.74
C ALA A 10 -7.43 -4.94 -9.60
N LEU A 11 -6.21 -4.80 -10.11
CA LEU A 11 -5.46 -3.54 -10.14
C LEU A 11 -5.30 -3.12 -11.60
N PRO A 12 -6.19 -2.26 -12.14
CA PRO A 12 -6.06 -1.80 -13.52
C PRO A 12 -4.74 -1.06 -13.70
N ARG A 13 -3.86 -1.59 -14.55
CA ARG A 13 -2.58 -0.96 -14.89
C ARG A 13 -2.74 0.48 -15.40
N SER A 14 -3.86 0.77 -16.08
CA SER A 14 -4.21 2.13 -16.49
C SER A 14 -4.26 3.11 -15.31
N ARG A 15 -4.73 2.65 -14.14
CA ARG A 15 -4.88 3.46 -12.93
C ARG A 15 -3.62 3.49 -12.07
N TYR A 16 -2.97 2.34 -11.85
CA TYR A 16 -1.83 2.23 -10.93
C TYR A 16 -0.46 2.26 -11.61
N GLY A 17 -0.43 2.57 -12.90
CA GLY A 17 0.80 2.76 -13.65
C GLY A 17 1.52 1.46 -14.02
N PRO A 18 2.57 1.58 -14.85
CA PRO A 18 3.33 0.44 -15.32
C PRO A 18 4.28 -0.14 -14.25
N TRP A 19 4.64 0.64 -13.22
CA TRP A 19 5.52 0.22 -12.14
C TRP A 19 4.95 0.49 -10.75
N ALA A 20 5.24 -0.43 -9.84
CA ALA A 20 5.05 -0.29 -8.40
C ALA A 20 6.40 -0.33 -7.67
N VAL A 21 6.51 0.43 -6.58
CA VAL A 21 7.64 0.37 -5.65
C VAL A 21 7.15 -0.24 -4.34
N ILE A 22 7.85 -1.27 -3.87
CA ILE A 22 7.56 -1.95 -2.61
C ILE A 22 8.78 -1.80 -1.71
N ALA A 23 8.60 -1.15 -0.56
CA ALA A 23 9.66 -0.96 0.41
C ALA A 23 9.26 -1.58 1.75
N ALA A 24 10.12 -2.45 2.28
CA ALA A 24 9.88 -3.21 3.50
C ALA A 24 11.19 -3.50 4.24
N GLY A 25 11.11 -3.70 5.56
CA GLY A 25 12.17 -4.36 6.30
C GLY A 25 12.19 -5.85 5.97
N GLU A 26 11.06 -6.52 6.19
CA GLU A 26 10.90 -7.96 5.92
C GLU A 26 10.64 -8.32 4.44
N THR A 27 11.13 -9.49 4.04
CA THR A 27 10.98 -10.01 2.66
C THR A 27 9.61 -10.64 2.42
N GLN A 28 9.05 -11.38 3.40
CA GLN A 28 7.90 -12.25 3.16
C GLN A 28 6.65 -11.47 2.72
N THR A 29 6.30 -10.41 3.45
CA THR A 29 5.16 -9.55 3.12
C THR A 29 5.40 -8.81 1.81
N ALA A 30 6.62 -8.31 1.59
CA ALA A 30 6.98 -7.63 0.36
C ALA A 30 6.83 -8.53 -0.88
N THR A 31 7.25 -9.80 -0.78
CA THR A 31 7.14 -10.79 -1.86
C THR A 31 5.67 -11.16 -2.15
N ALA A 32 4.81 -11.23 -1.13
CA ALA A 32 3.37 -11.44 -1.33
C ALA A 32 2.73 -10.27 -2.12
N PHE A 33 3.02 -9.02 -1.72
CA PHE A 33 2.60 -7.85 -2.49
C PHE A 33 3.12 -7.87 -3.92
N ALA A 34 4.41 -8.15 -4.10
CA ALA A 34 5.05 -8.19 -5.41
C ALA A 34 4.38 -9.20 -6.34
N ARG A 35 4.05 -10.39 -5.82
CA ARG A 35 3.34 -11.43 -6.58
C ARG A 35 1.95 -11.00 -7.02
N HIS A 36 1.15 -10.42 -6.13
CA HIS A 36 -0.20 -9.98 -6.47
C HIS A 36 -0.22 -8.77 -7.41
N ILE A 37 0.75 -7.85 -7.28
CA ILE A 37 0.91 -6.71 -8.19
C ILE A 37 1.37 -7.19 -9.57
N ALA A 38 2.37 -8.08 -9.63
CA ALA A 38 2.88 -8.63 -10.88
C ALA A 38 1.82 -9.47 -11.63
N ALA A 39 0.95 -10.18 -10.92
CA ALA A 39 -0.18 -10.89 -11.51
C ALA A 39 -1.20 -9.98 -12.21
N ASN A 40 -1.17 -8.67 -11.94
CA ASN A 40 -1.95 -7.65 -12.66
C ASN A 40 -1.15 -6.99 -13.81
N GLY A 41 0.02 -7.53 -14.16
CA GLY A 41 0.86 -7.03 -15.23
C GLY A 41 1.60 -5.73 -14.91
N ILE A 42 1.78 -5.41 -13.63
CA ILE A 42 2.51 -4.23 -13.15
C ILE A 42 3.93 -4.66 -12.77
N ASN A 43 4.93 -3.95 -13.29
CA ASN A 43 6.34 -4.20 -12.97
C ASN A 43 6.64 -3.78 -11.53
N VAL A 44 7.68 -4.35 -10.91
CA VAL A 44 7.96 -4.13 -9.48
C VAL A 44 9.41 -3.69 -9.25
N VAL A 45 9.60 -2.66 -8.42
CA VAL A 45 10.87 -2.38 -7.76
C VAL A 45 10.77 -2.82 -6.29
N LEU A 46 11.63 -3.73 -5.87
CA LEU A 46 11.63 -4.31 -4.52
C LEU A 46 12.83 -3.76 -3.72
N ALA A 47 12.52 -2.96 -2.69
CA ALA A 47 13.46 -2.46 -1.70
C ALA A 47 13.25 -3.21 -0.37
N ALA A 48 13.77 -4.44 -0.29
CA ALA A 48 13.61 -5.33 0.87
C ALA A 48 14.87 -6.18 1.08
N HIS A 49 15.14 -6.59 2.32
CA HIS A 49 16.24 -7.52 2.62
C HIS A 49 16.05 -8.83 1.85
N GLY A 50 17.13 -9.44 1.33
CA GLY A 50 17.06 -10.75 0.67
C GLY A 50 16.28 -10.83 -0.65
N GLY A 51 15.75 -9.71 -1.16
CA GLY A 51 14.78 -9.70 -2.28
C GLY A 51 15.28 -10.19 -3.65
N ARG A 52 16.58 -10.51 -3.81
CA ARG A 52 17.16 -10.88 -5.11
C ARG A 52 16.70 -12.25 -5.62
N ALA A 53 16.59 -13.25 -4.75
CA ALA A 53 16.11 -14.58 -5.12
C ALA A 53 14.60 -14.54 -5.49
N ASP A 54 13.82 -13.86 -4.67
CA ASP A 54 12.38 -13.69 -4.89
C ASP A 54 12.09 -12.88 -6.16
N ALA A 55 12.87 -11.83 -6.44
CA ALA A 55 12.74 -11.05 -7.66
C ALA A 55 12.98 -11.88 -8.93
N TYR A 56 13.97 -12.78 -8.91
CA TYR A 56 14.23 -13.67 -10.04
C TYR A 56 13.06 -14.63 -10.29
N THR A 57 12.61 -15.33 -9.25
CA THR A 57 11.45 -16.24 -9.35
C THR A 57 10.21 -15.48 -9.80
N LEU A 58 9.98 -14.27 -9.28
CA LEU A 58 8.84 -13.45 -9.65
C LEU A 58 8.89 -13.03 -11.12
N ALA A 59 10.03 -12.55 -11.60
CA ALA A 59 10.20 -12.14 -13.00
C ALA A 59 9.91 -13.30 -13.97
N VAL A 60 10.44 -14.50 -13.66
CA VAL A 60 10.23 -15.70 -14.49
C VAL A 60 8.77 -16.16 -14.48
N THR A 61 8.12 -16.12 -13.31
CA THR A 61 6.76 -16.68 -13.16
C THR A 61 5.64 -15.75 -13.63
N SER A 62 5.87 -14.43 -13.62
CA SER A 62 4.84 -13.44 -13.95
C SER A 62 5.05 -12.75 -15.30
N GLY A 63 6.25 -12.83 -15.88
CA GLY A 63 6.58 -12.17 -17.15
C GLY A 63 6.68 -10.64 -17.06
N VAL A 64 6.67 -10.06 -15.86
CA VAL A 64 6.90 -8.63 -15.65
C VAL A 64 8.37 -8.34 -15.36
N SER A 65 8.77 -7.07 -15.51
CA SER A 65 10.10 -6.63 -15.09
C SER A 65 10.15 -6.45 -13.57
N VAL A 66 11.20 -6.99 -12.95
CA VAL A 66 11.47 -6.81 -11.52
C VAL A 66 12.86 -6.22 -11.31
N ARG A 67 12.94 -5.10 -10.58
CA ARG A 67 14.20 -4.48 -10.14
C ARG A 67 14.34 -4.65 -8.62
N THR A 68 15.56 -4.79 -8.15
CA THR A 68 15.86 -4.83 -6.71
C THR A 68 16.79 -3.69 -6.34
N THR A 69 16.60 -3.11 -5.17
CA THR A 69 17.44 -2.03 -4.63
C THR A 69 17.64 -2.22 -3.12
N SER A 70 18.60 -1.50 -2.53
CA SER A 70 18.80 -1.49 -1.10
C SER A 70 17.50 -1.21 -0.32
N PRO A 71 17.23 -1.93 0.78
CA PRO A 71 16.16 -1.59 1.71
C PRO A 71 16.43 -0.29 2.46
N ASP A 72 17.68 0.19 2.48
CA ASP A 72 18.01 1.54 2.93
C ASP A 72 17.70 2.55 1.81
N VAL A 73 16.50 3.10 1.88
CA VAL A 73 15.93 4.02 0.90
C VAL A 73 16.68 5.36 0.80
N PHE A 74 17.58 5.67 1.74
CA PHE A 74 18.32 6.93 1.79
C PHE A 74 19.62 6.90 0.97
N THR A 75 20.07 5.72 0.53
CA THR A 75 21.38 5.51 -0.13
C THR A 75 21.46 5.95 -1.60
N GLY A 76 20.39 6.54 -2.16
CA GLY A 76 20.32 6.96 -3.56
C GLY A 76 20.11 5.84 -4.58
N GLU A 77 20.36 4.58 -4.22
CA GLU A 77 20.09 3.43 -5.10
C GLU A 77 18.62 3.35 -5.53
N LEU A 78 17.70 3.67 -4.62
CA LEU A 78 16.27 3.69 -4.93
C LEU A 78 15.95 4.74 -5.99
N ALA A 79 16.63 5.90 -5.96
CA ALA A 79 16.49 6.93 -6.99
C ALA A 79 16.97 6.38 -8.34
N ALA A 80 18.20 5.85 -8.39
CA ALA A 80 18.75 5.26 -9.61
C ALA A 80 17.88 4.13 -10.19
N ALA A 81 17.22 3.34 -9.35
CA ALA A 81 16.34 2.26 -9.77
C ALA A 81 14.95 2.74 -10.25
N THR A 82 14.54 3.97 -9.94
CA THR A 82 13.16 4.46 -10.16
C THR A 82 13.06 5.74 -10.99
N ASP A 83 14.15 6.46 -11.26
CA ASP A 83 14.09 7.77 -11.93
C ASP A 83 13.76 7.69 -13.43
N ASP A 84 14.00 6.56 -14.07
CA ASP A 84 13.71 6.30 -15.48
C ASP A 84 12.33 5.66 -15.74
N ILE A 85 11.52 5.41 -14.69
CA ILE A 85 10.26 4.67 -14.80
C ILE A 85 9.04 5.44 -14.28
N ASP A 86 7.86 5.19 -14.85
CA ASP A 86 6.59 5.75 -14.36
C ASP A 86 6.02 4.90 -13.21
N VAL A 87 6.09 5.42 -11.98
CA VAL A 87 5.63 4.75 -10.75
C VAL A 87 4.23 5.25 -10.40
N GLY A 88 3.24 4.35 -10.45
CA GLY A 88 1.85 4.67 -10.11
C GLY A 88 1.34 3.99 -8.82
N LEU A 89 2.16 3.15 -8.18
CA LEU A 89 1.83 2.48 -6.93
C LEU A 89 3.04 2.45 -5.99
N LEU A 90 2.85 2.90 -4.75
CA LEU A 90 3.81 2.73 -3.67
C LEU A 90 3.23 1.82 -2.59
N VAL A 91 4.02 0.88 -2.10
CA VAL A 91 3.70 0.05 -0.92
C VAL A 91 4.79 0.25 0.12
N CYS A 92 4.44 0.87 1.24
CA CYS A 92 5.29 1.02 2.41
C CYS A 92 4.87 0.02 3.47
N ILE A 93 5.76 -0.93 3.79
CA ILE A 93 5.56 -1.89 4.88
C ILE A 93 6.51 -1.48 6.00
N THR A 94 5.92 -1.22 7.16
CA THR A 94 6.64 -0.91 8.40
C THR A 94 6.42 -2.06 9.38
N ASP A 95 7.50 -2.64 9.89
CA ASP A 95 7.43 -3.73 10.85
C ASP A 95 7.33 -3.14 12.26
N GLU A 96 6.43 -3.66 13.09
CA GLU A 96 6.42 -3.35 14.53
C GLU A 96 7.38 -4.30 15.26
N ASP A 97 8.07 -3.79 16.28
CA ASP A 97 9.26 -4.41 16.89
C ASP A 97 9.14 -5.90 17.23
N SER A 98 10.20 -6.66 16.90
CA SER A 98 10.48 -7.98 17.49
C SER A 98 11.40 -7.88 18.71
N GLY A 99 11.17 -6.88 19.59
CA GLY A 99 11.73 -6.80 20.94
C GLY A 99 13.26 -6.96 21.14
N SER A 100 14.08 -6.94 20.09
CA SER A 100 15.49 -7.36 20.15
C SER A 100 16.50 -6.42 19.47
N SER A 101 16.07 -5.30 18.89
CA SER A 101 16.98 -4.31 18.29
C SER A 101 16.88 -2.93 18.93
N ARG A 102 18.02 -2.26 18.94
CA ARG A 102 18.37 -1.04 19.66
C ARG A 102 17.44 0.13 19.34
N PHE A 103 17.33 1.06 20.28
CA PHE A 103 16.73 2.40 20.12
C PHE A 103 16.96 3.00 18.70
N GLY A 104 15.88 3.26 17.94
CA GLY A 104 15.95 3.96 16.64
C GLY A 104 14.94 3.51 15.57
N GLU A 105 14.43 2.29 15.62
CA GLU A 105 13.59 1.68 14.57
C GLU A 105 12.25 2.42 14.30
N PRO A 106 11.47 2.90 15.29
CA PRO A 106 10.23 3.62 15.00
C PRO A 106 10.45 4.98 14.33
N VAL A 107 11.57 5.66 14.65
CA VAL A 107 11.94 6.91 13.98
C VAL A 107 12.39 6.61 12.55
N LEU A 108 13.20 5.58 12.35
CA LEU A 108 13.65 5.17 11.02
C LEU A 108 12.47 4.76 10.12
N ASN A 109 11.51 4.00 10.63
CA ASN A 109 10.30 3.62 9.91
C ASN A 109 9.46 4.84 9.51
N ARG A 110 9.28 5.81 10.43
CA ARG A 110 8.60 7.07 10.09
C ARG A 110 9.37 7.87 9.04
N MET A 111 10.68 8.01 9.18
CA MET A 111 11.51 8.72 8.20
C MET A 111 11.47 8.05 6.84
N ARG A 112 11.50 6.71 6.78
CA ARG A 112 11.36 5.93 5.56
C ARG A 112 10.01 6.17 4.90
N THR A 113 8.92 6.04 5.66
CA THR A 113 7.55 6.30 5.16
C THR A 113 7.41 7.73 4.67
N LEU A 114 7.90 8.73 5.42
CA LEU A 114 7.86 10.13 5.01
C LEU A 114 8.66 10.36 3.71
N TYR A 115 9.88 9.84 3.64
CA TYR A 115 10.73 9.98 2.46
C TYR A 115 10.09 9.36 1.21
N LEU A 116 9.58 8.13 1.34
CA LEU A 116 8.95 7.41 0.23
C LEU A 116 7.66 8.08 -0.22
N THR A 117 6.79 8.47 0.72
CA THR A 117 5.51 9.11 0.41
C THR A 117 5.69 10.53 -0.12
N HIS A 118 6.71 11.27 0.34
CA HIS A 118 7.08 12.53 -0.28
C HIS A 118 7.56 12.33 -1.71
N ARG A 119 8.53 11.42 -1.94
CA ARG A 119 9.12 11.17 -3.27
C ARG A 119 8.11 10.67 -4.28
N PHE A 120 7.41 9.58 -3.96
CA PHE A 120 6.51 8.92 -4.89
C PHE A 120 5.09 9.49 -4.85
N GLY A 121 4.66 10.06 -3.72
CA GLY A 121 3.37 10.76 -3.65
C GLY A 121 3.30 11.90 -4.64
N HIS A 122 4.35 12.72 -4.72
CA HIS A 122 4.44 13.79 -5.73
C HIS A 122 4.38 13.25 -7.16
N ARG A 123 5.18 12.22 -7.48
CA ARG A 123 5.18 11.59 -8.82
C ARG A 123 3.83 10.98 -9.19
N ILE A 124 3.16 10.34 -8.24
CA ILE A 124 1.81 9.76 -8.44
C ILE A 124 0.77 10.87 -8.60
N ALA A 125 0.91 11.98 -7.86
CA ALA A 125 0.05 13.15 -8.01
C ALA A 125 0.21 13.82 -9.38
N ASP A 126 1.45 13.99 -9.86
CA ASP A 126 1.76 14.54 -11.19
C ASP A 126 1.17 13.66 -12.31
N ARG A 127 1.16 12.34 -12.10
CA ARG A 127 0.49 11.38 -13.00
C ARG A 127 -1.05 11.53 -12.98
N GLY A 128 -1.62 12.16 -11.97
CA GLY A 128 -3.06 12.38 -11.78
C GLY A 128 -3.86 11.13 -11.36
N GLN A 129 -3.19 9.99 -11.22
CA GLN A 129 -3.79 8.72 -10.82
C GLN A 129 -2.73 7.77 -10.29
N GLY A 130 -3.13 6.97 -9.32
CA GLY A 130 -2.31 5.95 -8.69
C GLY A 130 -2.67 5.82 -7.22
N GLY A 131 -1.81 5.16 -6.45
CA GLY A 131 -2.06 5.05 -5.03
C GLY A 131 -0.86 4.71 -4.17
N VAL A 132 -1.07 4.88 -2.87
CA VAL A 132 -0.11 4.55 -1.82
C VAL A 132 -0.79 3.59 -0.85
N ILE A 133 -0.12 2.48 -0.55
CA ILE A 133 -0.50 1.57 0.50
C ILE A 133 0.50 1.74 1.63
N MET A 134 0.02 2.05 2.83
CA MET A 134 0.83 2.01 4.05
C MET A 134 0.30 0.87 4.92
N VAL A 135 1.20 -0.05 5.24
CA VAL A 135 0.92 -1.22 6.07
C VAL A 135 1.83 -1.19 7.28
N ARG A 136 1.23 -1.31 8.46
CA ARG A 136 1.96 -1.69 9.66
C ARG A 136 1.82 -3.20 9.85
N SER A 137 2.92 -3.93 9.69
CA SER A 137 2.99 -5.38 9.88
C SER A 137 3.20 -5.70 11.35
N LEU A 138 2.31 -6.50 11.92
CA LEU A 138 2.43 -7.07 13.28
C LEU A 138 2.89 -8.54 13.23
N ALA A 139 3.41 -9.02 12.09
CA ALA A 139 3.77 -10.42 11.88
C ALA A 139 4.82 -10.94 12.89
N THR A 140 5.57 -10.03 13.49
CA THR A 140 6.60 -10.24 14.51
C THR A 140 6.08 -10.25 15.95
N GLN A 141 4.80 -9.92 16.20
CA GLN A 141 4.24 -9.90 17.55
C GLN A 141 4.14 -11.33 18.13
N ARG A 142 5.14 -11.73 18.91
CA ARG A 142 5.01 -12.81 19.89
C ARG A 142 4.07 -12.31 20.98
N ILE A 143 2.81 -12.73 20.93
CA ILE A 143 1.81 -12.74 22.02
C ILE A 143 2.18 -11.82 23.19
N SER A 144 1.89 -10.53 23.08
CA SER A 144 1.80 -9.65 24.25
C SER A 144 0.57 -8.78 24.11
N HIS A 145 -0.23 -8.82 25.17
CA HIS A 145 -1.62 -8.43 25.20
C HIS A 145 -1.81 -6.89 25.16
N HIS A 146 -2.88 -6.48 24.49
CA HIS A 146 -3.71 -5.30 24.80
C HIS A 146 -3.02 -3.96 25.04
N THR A 147 -2.31 -3.44 24.04
CA THR A 147 -2.23 -1.97 23.91
C THR A 147 -2.76 -1.58 22.55
N GLN A 148 -3.92 -0.91 22.50
CA GLN A 148 -4.35 -0.26 21.27
C GLN A 148 -3.22 0.67 20.83
N PRO A 149 -2.81 0.66 19.55
CA PRO A 149 -1.80 1.59 19.09
C PRO A 149 -2.45 2.96 18.89
N ARG A 150 -2.84 3.62 19.98
CA ARG A 150 -3.27 5.01 19.96
C ARG A 150 -2.10 5.89 20.35
N GLY A 151 -1.73 6.79 19.44
CA GLY A 151 -0.84 7.89 19.77
C GLY A 151 -0.20 8.48 18.52
N ALA A 152 1.06 8.12 18.27
CA ALA A 152 1.90 8.86 17.33
C ALA A 152 1.90 8.30 15.90
N ASP A 153 2.10 7.00 15.70
CA ASP A 153 2.30 6.46 14.35
C ASP A 153 1.01 6.47 13.52
N SER A 154 -0.13 6.16 14.14
CA SER A 154 -1.46 6.26 13.51
C SER A 154 -1.82 7.71 13.15
N MET A 155 -1.44 8.70 13.98
CA MET A 155 -1.63 10.12 13.64
C MET A 155 -0.67 10.56 12.52
N PHE A 156 0.56 10.06 12.52
CA PHE A 156 1.57 10.36 11.52
C PHE A 156 1.17 9.87 10.12
N THR A 157 0.80 8.60 9.99
CA THR A 157 0.33 8.01 8.73
C THR A 157 -1.03 8.57 8.29
N ALA A 158 -1.93 8.92 9.24
CA ALA A 158 -3.16 9.63 8.93
C ALA A 158 -2.89 11.04 8.37
N GLY A 159 -1.91 11.77 8.92
CA GLY A 159 -1.48 13.07 8.39
C GLY A 159 -0.95 12.95 6.96
N ILE A 160 -0.06 11.99 6.71
CA ILE A 160 0.45 11.68 5.36
C ILE A 160 -0.70 11.33 4.41
N ARG A 161 -1.65 10.50 4.86
CA ARG A 161 -2.82 10.14 4.06
C ARG A 161 -3.62 11.36 3.67
N ASP A 162 -3.92 12.24 4.63
CA ASP A 162 -4.75 13.41 4.37
C ASP A 162 -4.07 14.38 3.40
N ASP A 163 -2.74 14.49 3.45
CA ASP A 163 -1.96 15.30 2.51
C ASP A 163 -1.88 14.69 1.10
N LEU A 164 -1.77 13.36 0.99
CA LEU A 164 -1.84 12.65 -0.29
C LEU A 164 -3.25 12.69 -0.90
N ASP A 165 -4.29 12.56 -0.08
CA ASP A 165 -5.69 12.66 -0.51
C ASP A 165 -5.97 14.06 -1.10
N LYS A 166 -5.44 15.14 -0.50
CA LYS A 166 -5.54 16.51 -1.05
C LYS A 166 -4.87 16.67 -2.41
N GLN A 167 -3.83 15.87 -2.67
CA GLN A 167 -3.12 15.81 -3.95
C GLN A 167 -3.79 14.88 -4.97
N GLY A 168 -4.92 14.24 -4.61
CA GLY A 168 -5.66 13.33 -5.48
C GLY A 168 -5.07 11.92 -5.56
N VAL A 169 -4.12 11.58 -4.68
CA VAL A 169 -3.51 10.24 -4.60
C VAL A 169 -4.38 9.34 -3.73
N GLU A 170 -4.74 8.16 -4.23
CA GLU A 170 -5.53 7.22 -3.43
C GLU A 170 -4.68 6.54 -2.36
N VAL A 171 -5.13 6.57 -1.12
CA VAL A 171 -4.39 5.94 -0.02
C VAL A 171 -5.18 4.81 0.65
N ALA A 172 -4.56 3.65 0.77
CA ALA A 172 -5.01 2.55 1.61
C ALA A 172 -4.12 2.47 2.87
N LEU A 173 -4.74 2.70 4.03
CA LEU A 173 -4.07 2.70 5.32
C LEU A 173 -4.47 1.45 6.13
N LEU A 174 -3.46 0.69 6.57
CA LEU A 174 -3.62 -0.53 7.36
C LEU A 174 -2.77 -0.43 8.63
N ASP A 175 -3.12 0.53 9.51
CA ASP A 175 -2.36 0.77 10.74
C ASP A 175 -2.94 0.12 11.98
N ASP A 176 -4.27 0.00 12.10
CA ASP A 176 -4.93 -0.60 13.28
C ASP A 176 -5.16 -2.11 13.12
N TYR A 177 -4.43 -2.75 12.19
CA TYR A 177 -4.66 -4.16 11.94
C TYR A 177 -3.95 -5.01 13.00
N VAL A 178 -4.67 -5.29 14.08
CA VAL A 178 -4.33 -6.41 14.96
C VAL A 178 -4.67 -7.70 14.22
N PRO A 179 -3.74 -8.66 14.07
CA PRO A 179 -4.06 -10.01 13.62
C PRO A 179 -4.88 -10.71 14.71
N HIS A 180 -6.14 -10.29 14.89
CA HIS A 180 -7.13 -10.99 15.71
C HIS A 180 -7.60 -12.28 15.04
N ARG A 181 -7.10 -12.60 13.83
CA ARG A 181 -7.22 -13.92 13.23
C ARG A 181 -5.86 -14.63 13.24
N PRO A 182 -5.72 -15.78 13.91
CA PRO A 182 -4.55 -16.66 13.79
C PRO A 182 -4.40 -17.32 12.40
N ALA A 183 -5.00 -16.76 11.35
CA ALA A 183 -5.14 -17.36 10.02
C ALA A 183 -4.82 -16.39 8.86
N MET A 184 -4.38 -15.15 9.13
CA MET A 184 -4.08 -14.21 8.05
C MET A 184 -2.59 -14.21 7.74
N ASP A 185 -2.23 -14.80 6.60
CA ASP A 185 -0.85 -14.83 6.10
C ASP A 185 -0.50 -13.56 5.31
N ALA A 186 0.75 -13.46 4.85
CA ALA A 186 1.25 -12.34 4.05
C ALA A 186 0.43 -12.11 2.77
N ASP A 187 -0.11 -13.17 2.17
CA ASP A 187 -0.93 -13.10 0.97
C ASP A 187 -2.31 -12.52 1.26
N ASP A 188 -2.94 -12.92 2.35
CA ASP A 188 -4.21 -12.34 2.77
C ASP A 188 -4.06 -10.85 3.10
N LEU A 189 -2.97 -10.47 3.76
CA LEU A 189 -2.66 -9.07 4.03
C LEU A 189 -2.51 -8.27 2.73
N ALA A 190 -1.72 -8.79 1.77
CA ALA A 190 -1.52 -8.17 0.47
C ALA A 190 -2.84 -8.03 -0.31
N LEU A 191 -3.62 -9.09 -0.43
CA LEU A 191 -4.92 -9.07 -1.11
C LEU A 191 -5.89 -8.08 -0.45
N MET A 192 -5.98 -8.10 0.88
CA MET A 192 -6.85 -7.19 1.61
C MET A 192 -6.44 -5.72 1.42
N ALA A 193 -5.14 -5.43 1.42
CA ALA A 193 -4.62 -4.09 1.21
C ALA A 193 -4.88 -3.60 -0.22
N LEU A 194 -4.55 -4.42 -1.22
CA LEU A 194 -4.77 -4.10 -2.63
C LEU A 194 -6.27 -3.91 -2.93
N ALA A 195 -7.14 -4.73 -2.34
CA ALA A 195 -8.59 -4.63 -2.51
C ALA A 195 -9.21 -3.38 -1.87
N ARG A 196 -8.49 -2.64 -1.01
CA ARG A 196 -8.94 -1.34 -0.46
C ARG A 196 -8.75 -0.21 -1.47
N LEU A 197 -7.80 -0.34 -2.39
CA LEU A 197 -7.68 0.59 -3.51
C LEU A 197 -8.90 0.43 -4.44
N GLY A 198 -9.28 1.50 -5.13
CA GLY A 198 -10.46 1.56 -5.97
C GLY A 198 -11.78 1.88 -5.25
N ARG A 199 -11.86 1.75 -3.92
CA ARG A 199 -13.15 1.86 -3.19
C ARG A 199 -13.65 3.28 -2.97
N ARG A 200 -12.78 4.31 -3.02
CA ARG A 200 -13.20 5.69 -2.70
C ARG A 200 -14.16 6.30 -3.72
N ARG A 201 -14.08 5.95 -5.01
CA ARG A 201 -14.96 6.57 -6.04
C ARG A 201 -16.40 6.09 -5.99
N HIS A 202 -16.72 4.94 -5.41
CA HIS A 202 -18.11 4.51 -5.25
C HIS A 202 -18.89 5.31 -4.19
N ARG A 203 -18.21 5.99 -3.26
CA ARG A 203 -18.88 6.83 -2.24
C ARG A 203 -19.18 8.26 -2.71
N HIS A 204 -18.65 8.67 -3.86
CA HIS A 204 -18.91 10.00 -4.45
C HIS A 204 -19.83 9.93 -5.69
N CYS A 205 -20.45 8.78 -5.94
CA CYS A 205 -21.71 8.76 -6.69
C CYS A 205 -22.79 9.38 -5.79
N THR A 206 -22.84 10.71 -5.71
CA THR A 206 -24.07 11.41 -5.34
C THR A 206 -25.14 10.97 -6.35
N HIS A 207 -26.05 10.10 -5.92
CA HIS A 207 -27.27 9.86 -6.67
C HIS A 207 -28.00 11.21 -6.79
N GLN A 208 -27.95 11.79 -7.98
CA GLN A 208 -28.81 12.87 -8.40
C GLN A 208 -30.23 12.31 -8.56
N ARG A 209 -30.86 11.95 -7.45
CA ARG A 209 -32.26 11.53 -7.36
C ARG A 209 -32.80 11.89 -5.97
N ASP A 210 -32.98 13.19 -5.74
CA ASP A 210 -34.07 13.67 -4.88
C ASP A 210 -34.42 15.15 -5.14
N GLN A 211 -34.54 15.53 -6.42
CA GLN A 211 -35.30 16.71 -6.83
C GLN A 211 -36.50 16.24 -7.64
N THR A 212 -37.36 15.45 -7.02
CA THR A 212 -38.74 15.31 -7.48
C THR A 212 -39.62 16.24 -6.66
N ASP A 213 -39.92 17.37 -7.30
CA ASP A 213 -41.27 17.91 -7.35
C ASP A 213 -41.94 18.31 -6.03
N ARG A 214 -41.64 19.52 -5.55
CA ARG A 214 -42.48 20.29 -4.61
C ARG A 214 -43.05 21.55 -5.27
N ARG A 215 -43.50 21.45 -6.52
CA ARG A 215 -44.27 22.52 -7.16
C ARG A 215 -45.43 21.95 -7.96
N THR A 216 -46.50 21.59 -7.25
CA THR A 216 -47.91 21.77 -7.61
C THR A 216 -48.76 21.04 -6.57
N VAL A 217 -50.04 21.44 -6.41
CA VAL A 217 -51.01 21.04 -5.37
C VAL A 217 -50.83 21.88 -4.08
N ARG A 218 -51.64 22.90 -3.74
CA ARG A 218 -53.07 23.16 -4.03
C ARG A 218 -53.36 24.64 -3.76
N ASP A 219 -53.72 25.38 -4.80
CA ASP A 219 -54.80 26.37 -4.71
C ASP A 219 -56.10 25.58 -4.93
N ALA A 220 -56.92 25.47 -3.88
CA ALA A 220 -58.36 25.17 -3.90
C ALA A 220 -58.81 24.77 -2.49
N ASN A 221 -59.20 25.76 -1.68
CA ASN A 221 -60.53 25.93 -1.07
C ASN A 221 -60.44 26.88 0.12
#